data_AF-L2GPM3-F1
#
_entry.id   AF-L2GPM3-F1
#
_cell.length_a   1.000
_cell.length_b   1.000
_cell.length_c   1.000
_cell.angle_alpha   90.00
_cell.angle_beta   90.00
_cell.angle_gamma   90.00
#
_symmetry.space_group_name_H-M   'P 1'
#
loop_
_entity.id
_entity.type
_entity.pdbx_description
1 polymer ?
#
loop_
_entity_poly.entity_id
_entity_poly.type
_entity_poly.pdbx_seq_one_letter_code
_entity_poly.pdbx_strand_id
1 'polypeptide(L)'
;MFWIFESSYKSLLNGHSLIPDDVRYYILELCMSQLFSRIGLLKMNSQISMQLVGEMKSLESTLKAQFDSIPYFKVIMDYLKIFAFPVEPKEDFIKNFNTISAGRFEFTQILKALDDQRLAMKMYEAFKKINQ
;
A
#
# COMPACT_ATOMS: atom_id res chain seq x y z
N MET A 1 10.34 10.29 1.05
CA MET A 1 10.56 8.83 1.17
C MET A 1 10.93 8.21 -0.18
N PHE A 2 10.31 8.62 -1.29
CA PHE A 2 10.65 8.16 -2.64
C PHE A 2 11.98 8.67 -3.23
N TRP A 3 12.62 9.68 -2.64
CA TRP A 3 13.95 10.16 -3.08
C TRP A 3 15.06 9.10 -2.97
N ILE A 4 14.98 8.19 -2.00
CA ILE A 4 15.90 7.04 -1.88
C ILE A 4 15.55 5.97 -2.94
N PHE A 5 14.29 5.93 -3.37
CA PHE A 5 13.83 5.04 -4.44
C PHE A 5 14.32 5.54 -5.80
N GLU A 6 14.32 6.86 -6.02
CA GLU A 6 14.74 7.49 -7.28
C GLU A 6 16.22 7.23 -7.64
N SER A 7 17.12 7.20 -6.65
CA SER A 7 18.55 7.00 -6.90
C SER A 7 18.88 5.55 -7.28
N SER A 8 18.23 4.57 -6.66
CA SER A 8 18.39 3.14 -7.00
C SER A 8 17.75 2.78 -8.34
N TYR A 9 16.75 3.54 -8.79
CA TYR A 9 15.99 3.25 -10.01
C TYR A 9 16.60 3.88 -11.27
N LYS A 10 17.24 5.05 -11.17
CA LYS A 10 17.85 5.73 -12.33
C LYS A 10 18.89 4.89 -13.08
N SER A 11 19.63 4.02 -12.40
CA SER A 11 20.58 3.09 -13.06
C SER A 11 19.90 1.93 -13.78
N LEU A 12 18.70 1.51 -13.34
CA LEU A 12 17.88 0.46 -13.98
C LEU A 12 17.14 0.97 -15.22
N LEU A 13 16.77 2.26 -15.24
CA LEU A 13 16.02 2.88 -16.33
C LEU A 13 16.90 3.48 -17.43
N ASN A 14 18.15 3.83 -17.12
CA ASN A 14 19.08 4.33 -18.11
C ASN A 14 19.69 3.15 -18.88
N GLY A 15 18.98 2.78 -19.94
CA GLY A 15 19.25 1.70 -20.88
C GLY A 15 20.71 1.28 -21.04
N HIS A 16 21.03 0.12 -20.49
CA HIS A 16 21.97 -0.79 -21.12
C HIS A 16 21.22 -2.08 -21.44
N SER A 17 21.18 -2.42 -22.73
CA SER A 17 20.58 -3.62 -23.33
C SER A 17 21.22 -4.95 -22.88
N LEU A 18 21.79 -5.00 -21.68
CA LEU A 18 22.58 -6.10 -21.14
C LEU A 18 21.87 -6.83 -19.98
N ILE A 19 20.81 -6.26 -19.41
CA ILE A 19 20.06 -6.90 -18.31
C ILE A 19 18.84 -7.60 -18.91
N PRO A 20 18.74 -8.94 -18.81
CA PRO A 20 17.56 -9.68 -19.22
C PRO A 20 16.28 -9.17 -18.54
N ASP A 21 15.16 -9.21 -19.26
CA ASP A 21 13.89 -8.65 -18.77
C ASP A 21 13.36 -9.36 -17.51
N ASP A 22 13.57 -10.66 -17.39
CA ASP A 22 13.26 -11.44 -16.18
C ASP A 22 14.03 -10.92 -14.96
N VAL A 23 15.31 -10.56 -15.13
CA VAL A 23 16.10 -9.94 -14.08
C VAL A 23 15.56 -8.55 -13.74
N ARG A 24 15.17 -7.75 -14.74
CA ARG A 24 14.55 -6.42 -14.52
C ARG A 24 13.22 -6.54 -13.74
N TYR A 25 12.38 -7.50 -14.11
CA TYR A 25 11.11 -7.78 -13.41
C TYR A 25 11.35 -8.25 -11.98
N TYR A 26 12.31 -9.16 -11.76
CA TYR A 26 12.68 -9.61 -10.42
C TYR A 26 13.14 -8.46 -9.52
N ILE A 27 13.97 -7.55 -10.06
CA ILE A 27 14.42 -6.37 -9.32
C ILE A 27 13.24 -5.44 -9.00
N LEU A 28 12.35 -5.20 -9.97
CA LEU A 28 11.14 -4.41 -9.73
C LEU A 28 10.27 -5.04 -8.64
N GLU A 29 10.08 -6.35 -8.67
CA GLU A 29 9.34 -7.10 -7.66
C GLU A 29 9.95 -6.91 -6.26
N LEU A 30 11.27 -7.04 -6.15
CA LEU A 30 12.00 -6.81 -4.91
C LEU A 30 11.81 -5.38 -4.39
N CYS A 31 11.94 -4.38 -5.28
CA CYS A 31 11.70 -2.99 -4.94
C CYS A 31 10.27 -2.77 -4.42
N MET A 32 9.25 -3.23 -5.15
CA MET A 32 7.85 -3.06 -4.78
C MET A 32 7.53 -3.75 -3.44
N SER A 33 8.12 -4.92 -3.18
CA SER A 33 8.00 -5.62 -1.89
C SER A 33 8.63 -4.84 -0.74
N GLN A 34 9.84 -4.29 -0.94
CA GLN A 34 10.51 -3.43 0.05
C GLN A 34 9.72 -2.14 0.31
N LEU A 35 9.18 -1.53 -0.74
CA LEU A 35 8.32 -0.36 -0.63
C LEU A 35 7.08 -0.66 0.21
N PHE A 36 6.41 -1.78 -0.08
CA PHE A 36 5.22 -2.15 0.68
C PHE A 36 5.54 -2.45 2.14
N SER A 37 6.66 -3.12 2.40
CA SER A 37 7.15 -3.38 3.76
C SER A 37 7.37 -2.08 4.54
N ARG A 38 7.96 -1.05 3.91
CA ARG A 38 8.13 0.27 4.53
C ARG A 38 6.81 0.98 4.79
N ILE A 39 5.87 0.92 3.83
CA ILE A 39 4.51 1.44 4.00
C ILE A 39 3.82 0.75 5.19
N GLY A 40 3.96 -0.57 5.33
CA GLY A 40 3.36 -1.34 6.42
C GLY A 40 3.87 -0.98 7.82
N LEU A 41 5.02 -0.30 7.93
CA LEU A 41 5.57 0.17 9.20
C LEU A 41 5.06 1.57 9.61
N LEU A 42 4.36 2.27 8.73
CA LEU A 42 3.87 3.61 9.01
C LEU A 42 2.60 3.58 9.86
N LYS A 43 2.47 4.58 10.73
CA LYS A 43 1.19 4.93 11.34
C LYS A 43 0.36 5.68 10.32
N MET A 44 -0.83 5.15 10.07
CA MET A 44 -1.73 5.56 9.00
C MET A 44 -2.88 6.37 9.56
N ASN A 45 -3.18 7.44 8.82
CA ASN A 45 -4.42 8.20 8.87
C ASN A 45 -4.81 8.55 7.42
N SER A 46 -5.96 9.19 7.25
CA SER A 46 -6.48 9.53 5.92
C SER A 46 -5.55 10.44 5.13
N GLN A 47 -4.92 11.42 5.77
CA GLN A 47 -3.99 12.35 5.12
C GLN A 47 -2.75 11.62 4.59
N ILE A 48 -2.08 10.82 5.44
CA ILE A 48 -0.89 10.05 5.06
C ILE A 48 -1.24 9.06 3.95
N SER A 49 -2.38 8.36 4.08
CA SER A 49 -2.83 7.42 3.06
C SER A 49 -3.06 8.10 1.71
N MET A 50 -3.81 9.21 1.68
CA MET A 50 -4.07 9.93 0.43
C MET A 50 -2.79 10.45 -0.23
N GLN A 51 -1.83 10.93 0.56
CA GLN A 51 -0.52 11.33 0.06
C GLN A 51 0.19 10.14 -0.61
N LEU A 52 0.28 9.00 0.09
CA LEU A 52 0.92 7.79 -0.44
C LEU A 52 0.19 7.26 -1.69
N VAL A 53 -1.13 7.35 -1.75
CA VAL A 53 -1.90 7.02 -2.97
C VAL A 53 -1.48 7.90 -4.14
N GLY A 54 -1.29 9.20 -3.92
CA GLY A 54 -0.78 10.12 -4.95
C GLY A 54 0.64 9.75 -5.41
N GLU A 55 1.53 9.51 -4.45
CA GLU A 55 2.91 9.09 -4.72
C GLU A 55 2.97 7.77 -5.50
N MET A 56 2.15 6.78 -5.13
CA MET A 56 2.04 5.50 -5.84
C MET A 56 1.53 5.66 -7.26
N LYS A 57 0.52 6.50 -7.51
CA LYS A 57 0.05 6.77 -8.88
C LYS A 57 1.11 7.43 -9.76
N SER A 58 1.89 8.35 -9.19
CA SER A 58 3.03 8.97 -9.89
C SER A 58 4.10 7.93 -10.25
N LEU A 59 4.40 7.03 -9.30
CA LEU A 59 5.31 5.91 -9.54
C LEU A 59 4.77 5.00 -10.64
N GLU A 60 3.50 4.60 -10.60
CA GLU A 60 2.87 3.79 -11.64
C GLU A 60 3.01 4.40 -13.03
N SER A 61 2.74 5.69 -13.16
CA SER A 61 2.88 6.40 -14.44
C SER A 61 4.32 6.34 -14.98
N THR A 62 5.31 6.40 -14.09
CA THR A 62 6.73 6.32 -14.46
C THR A 62 7.11 4.89 -14.87
N LEU A 63 6.61 3.89 -14.16
CA LEU A 63 6.93 2.48 -14.38
C LEU A 63 6.27 1.90 -15.63
N LYS A 64 5.03 2.32 -15.93
CA LYS A 64 4.28 1.86 -17.11
C LYS A 64 4.93 2.21 -18.45
N ALA A 65 5.86 3.16 -18.45
CA ALA A 65 6.66 3.44 -19.64
C ALA A 65 7.65 2.31 -19.97
N GLN A 66 7.90 1.38 -19.05
CA GLN A 66 8.99 0.40 -19.13
C GLN A 66 8.60 -1.03 -18.76
N PHE A 67 7.47 -1.21 -18.09
CA PHE A 67 6.96 -2.50 -17.64
C PHE A 67 5.46 -2.60 -17.94
N ASP A 68 5.03 -3.72 -18.52
CA ASP A 68 3.62 -3.97 -18.86
C ASP A 68 2.76 -4.18 -17.61
N SER A 69 3.38 -4.68 -16.54
CA SER A 69 2.74 -4.89 -15.25
C SER A 69 3.67 -4.49 -14.12
N ILE A 70 3.09 -3.95 -13.05
CA ILE A 70 3.84 -3.56 -11.86
C ILE A 70 3.44 -4.52 -10.73
N PRO A 71 4.38 -5.32 -10.22
CA PRO A 71 4.10 -6.28 -9.16
C PRO A 71 3.61 -5.57 -7.90
N TYR A 72 2.67 -6.21 -7.19
CA TYR A 72 2.08 -5.75 -5.92
C TYR A 72 1.35 -4.40 -5.95
N PHE A 73 1.33 -3.67 -7.08
CA PHE A 73 0.78 -2.32 -7.15
C PHE A 73 -0.67 -2.26 -6.67
N LYS A 74 -1.53 -3.16 -7.17
CA LYS A 74 -2.92 -3.26 -6.74
C LYS A 74 -3.05 -3.55 -5.24
N VAL A 75 -2.22 -4.45 -4.71
CA VAL A 75 -2.24 -4.81 -3.27
C VAL A 75 -1.88 -3.61 -2.41
N ILE A 76 -0.82 -2.88 -2.78
CA ILE A 76 -0.41 -1.65 -2.07
C ILE A 76 -1.51 -0.60 -2.14
N MET A 77 -2.10 -0.38 -3.32
CA MET A 77 -3.17 0.59 -3.50
C MET A 77 -4.41 0.25 -2.69
N ASP A 78 -4.80 -1.02 -2.64
CA ASP A 78 -5.94 -1.46 -1.84
C ASP A 78 -5.66 -1.34 -0.34
N TYR A 79 -4.44 -1.67 0.11
CA TYR A 79 -4.00 -1.42 1.49
C TYR A 79 -4.13 0.06 1.86
N LEU A 80 -3.61 0.96 1.03
CA LEU A 80 -3.69 2.40 1.30
C LEU A 80 -5.15 2.89 1.32
N LYS A 81 -5.96 2.48 0.33
CA LYS A 81 -7.38 2.88 0.24
C LYS A 81 -8.18 2.55 1.49
N ILE A 82 -7.87 1.48 2.22
CA ILE A 82 -8.52 1.18 3.51
C ILE A 82 -8.42 2.38 4.46
N PHE A 83 -7.23 2.99 4.54
CA PHE A 83 -6.98 4.13 5.43
C PHE A 83 -7.40 5.48 4.85
N ALA A 84 -7.74 5.55 3.56
CA ALA A 84 -8.18 6.81 2.94
C ALA A 84 -9.56 7.25 3.44
N PHE A 85 -10.36 6.30 3.93
CA PHE A 85 -11.65 6.59 4.55
C PHE A 85 -11.48 7.07 6.00
N PRO A 86 -12.34 8.00 6.46
CA PRO A 86 -12.43 8.31 7.88
C PRO A 86 -12.66 7.04 8.71
N VAL A 87 -11.99 6.98 9.87
CA VAL A 87 -12.14 5.89 10.83
C VAL A 87 -13.46 5.95 11.63
N GLU A 88 -14.16 7.08 11.56
CA GLU A 88 -15.48 7.27 12.14
C GLU A 88 -16.45 7.72 11.03
N PRO A 89 -17.67 7.17 10.98
CA PRO A 89 -18.22 6.14 11.89
C PRO A 89 -17.59 4.74 11.65
N LYS A 90 -17.46 3.95 12.72
CA LYS A 90 -16.75 2.65 12.71
C LYS A 90 -17.36 1.66 11.74
N GLU A 91 -18.68 1.66 11.66
CA GLU A 91 -19.48 0.77 10.81
C GLU A 91 -19.10 0.95 9.33
N ASP A 92 -18.96 2.21 8.90
CA ASP A 92 -18.56 2.55 7.53
C ASP A 92 -17.11 2.15 7.27
N PHE A 93 -16.21 2.42 8.21
CA PHE A 93 -14.82 1.99 8.10
C PHE A 93 -14.71 0.46 7.94
N ILE A 94 -15.44 -0.31 8.74
CA ILE A 94 -15.45 -1.78 8.70
C ILE A 94 -16.03 -2.29 7.38
N LYS A 95 -17.13 -1.70 6.90
CA LYS A 95 -17.73 -2.06 5.62
C LYS A 95 -16.78 -1.77 4.45
N ASN A 96 -16.12 -0.62 4.47
CA ASN A 96 -15.11 -0.25 3.48
C ASN A 96 -13.90 -1.19 3.54
N PHE A 97 -13.42 -1.52 4.74
CA PHE A 97 -12.36 -2.51 4.93
C PHE A 97 -12.75 -3.86 4.31
N ASN A 98 -13.92 -4.41 4.63
CA ASN A 98 -14.37 -5.70 4.09
C ASN A 98 -14.42 -5.68 2.56
N THR A 99 -14.94 -4.59 2.00
CA THR A 99 -15.07 -4.40 0.54
C THR A 99 -13.72 -4.30 -0.16
N ILE A 100 -12.79 -3.51 0.39
CA ILE A 100 -11.49 -3.22 -0.25
C ILE A 100 -10.48 -4.35 -0.03
N SER A 101 -10.44 -4.88 1.20
CA SER A 101 -9.56 -5.99 1.58
C SER A 101 -9.90 -7.23 0.75
N ALA A 102 -11.18 -7.53 0.56
CA ALA A 102 -11.66 -8.74 -0.10
C ALA A 102 -10.96 -10.02 0.46
N GLY A 103 -10.78 -10.05 1.78
CA GLY A 103 -10.12 -11.15 2.50
C GLY A 103 -8.60 -11.20 2.41
N ARG A 104 -7.93 -10.22 1.79
CA ARG A 104 -6.46 -10.22 1.64
C ARG A 104 -5.70 -9.73 2.87
N PHE A 105 -6.33 -8.89 3.68
CA PHE A 105 -5.71 -8.31 4.88
C PHE A 105 -6.47 -8.75 6.13
N GLU A 106 -5.72 -9.06 7.18
CA GLU A 106 -6.28 -9.30 8.50
C GLU A 106 -6.66 -7.97 9.15
N PHE A 107 -7.86 -7.88 9.72
CA PHE A 107 -8.31 -6.63 10.35
C PHE A 107 -7.37 -6.18 11.47
N THR A 108 -6.79 -7.13 12.21
CA THR A 108 -5.81 -6.84 13.27
C THR A 108 -4.53 -6.18 12.75
N GLN A 109 -4.11 -6.45 11.50
CA GLN A 109 -2.98 -5.77 10.87
C GLN A 109 -3.32 -4.31 10.58
N ILE A 110 -4.53 -4.05 10.07
CA ILE A 110 -5.02 -2.69 9.80
C ILE A 110 -5.10 -1.87 11.09
N LEU A 111 -5.60 -2.47 12.18
CA LEU A 111 -5.69 -1.79 13.47
C LEU A 111 -4.32 -1.42 14.06
N LYS A 112 -3.30 -2.28 13.88
CA LYS A 112 -1.92 -1.97 14.31
C LYS A 112 -1.33 -0.79 13.54
N ALA A 113 -1.73 -0.61 12.29
CA ALA A 113 -1.28 0.50 11.46
C ALA A 113 -2.01 1.81 11.77
N LEU A 114 -3.14 1.81 12.47
CA LEU A 114 -3.79 3.06 12.88
C LEU A 114 -2.93 3.87 13.84
N ASP A 115 -2.96 5.19 13.66
CA ASP A 115 -2.24 6.14 14.52
C ASP A 115 -2.82 6.15 15.96
N ASP A 116 -4.15 6.09 16.11
CA ASP A 116 -4.81 6.03 17.41
C ASP A 116 -5.09 4.58 17.88
N GLN A 117 -4.29 4.12 18.84
CA GLN A 117 -4.42 2.78 19.43
C GLN A 117 -5.62 2.64 20.39
N ARG A 118 -6.13 3.73 20.97
CA ARG A 118 -7.33 3.67 21.82
C ARG A 118 -8.57 3.42 20.97
N LEU A 119 -8.60 3.99 19.77
CA LEU A 119 -9.64 3.74 18.79
C LEU A 119 -9.61 2.29 18.27
N ALA A 120 -8.42 1.71 18.11
CA ALA A 120 -8.24 0.37 17.57
C ALA A 120 -9.00 -0.72 18.35
N MET A 121 -9.01 -0.66 19.68
CA MET A 121 -9.72 -1.65 20.52
C MET A 121 -11.24 -1.57 20.32
N LYS A 122 -11.80 -0.35 20.35
CA LYS A 122 -13.24 -0.14 20.09
C LYS A 122 -13.64 -0.56 18.67
N MET A 123 -12.75 -0.34 17.70
CA MET A 123 -12.95 -0.76 16.32
C MET A 123 -12.97 -2.28 16.18
N TYR A 124 -12.10 -2.99 16.91
CA TYR A 124 -12.08 -4.46 16.92
C TYR A 124 -13.38 -5.06 17.49
N GLU A 125 -13.91 -4.46 18.56
CA GLU A 125 -15.19 -4.86 19.14
C GLU A 125 -16.36 -4.64 18.15
N ALA A 126 -16.39 -3.49 17.48
CA ALA A 126 -17.39 -3.22 16.45
C ALA A 126 -17.28 -4.21 15.27
N PHE A 127 -16.06 -4.54 14.85
CA PHE A 127 -15.82 -5.51 13.78
C PHE A 127 -16.35 -6.90 14.12
N LYS A 128 -16.16 -7.37 15.36
CA LYS A 128 -16.72 -8.65 15.81
C LYS A 128 -18.25 -8.65 15.76
N LYS A 129 -18.90 -7.57 16.17
CA LYS A 129 -20.38 -7.47 16.18
C LYS A 129 -20.99 -7.48 14.77
N ILE A 130 -20.28 -6.94 13.78
CA ILE A 130 -20.78 -6.83 12.40
C ILE A 130 -20.58 -8.13 11.61
N ASN A 131 -19.56 -8.91 11.94
CA ASN A 131 -19.15 -10.10 11.17
C ASN A 131 -19.38 -11.42 11.92
N GLN A 132 -20.16 -11.41 13.00
CA GLN A 132 -20.72 -12.59 13.68
C GLN A 132 -22.20 -12.73 13.29
#